data_AF-A0A529XRB4-F1
#
_entry.id   AF-A0A529XRB4-F1
#
_cell.length_a   1.000
_cell.length_b   1.000
_cell.length_c   1.000
_cell.angle_alpha   90.00
_cell.angle_beta   90.00
_cell.angle_gamma   90.00
#
_symmetry.space_group_name_H-M   'P 1'
#
loop_
_entity.id
_entity.type
_entity.pdbx_description
1 polymer ?
#
loop_
_entity_poly.entity_id
_entity_poly.type
_entity_poly.pdbx_seq_one_letter_code
_entity_poly.pdbx_strand_id
1 'polypeptide(L)' 'MLEKKTITRERIAAVEPRIRPYIRHTPVMRVDMADFGRPAFPVDLKLECLQHSGSFKARGAFTN' A
#
# COMPACT_ATOMS: atom_id res chain seq x y z
N MET A 1 4.45 30.49 -2.94
CA MET A 1 4.78 29.47 -1.93
C MET A 1 3.66 28.44 -1.95
N LEU A 2 3.89 27.24 -2.50
CA LEU A 2 2.85 26.21 -2.60
C LEU A 2 2.44 25.81 -1.18
N GLU A 3 1.24 26.19 -0.76
CA GLU A 3 0.67 25.69 0.50
C GLU A 3 0.72 24.17 0.48
N LYS A 4 1.43 23.60 1.45
CA LYS A 4 1.59 22.16 1.60
C LYS A 4 0.24 21.62 2.07
N LYS A 5 -0.62 21.34 1.10
CA LYS A 5 -2.01 20.91 1.25
C LYS A 5 -2.05 19.77 2.29
N THR A 6 -2.57 20.03 3.50
CA THR A 6 -2.58 19.09 4.63
C THR A 6 -3.09 17.71 4.23
N ILE A 7 -2.29 16.67 4.46
CA ILE A 7 -2.69 15.28 4.20
C ILE A 7 -3.57 14.83 5.35
N THR A 8 -4.86 14.63 5.07
CA THR A 8 -5.83 14.12 6.04
C THR A 8 -6.32 12.74 5.62
N ARG A 9 -6.92 12.00 6.55
CA ARG A 9 -7.49 10.67 6.27
C ARG A 9 -8.60 10.75 5.21
N GLU A 10 -9.40 11.80 5.27
CA GLU A 10 -10.50 12.09 4.34
C GLU A 10 -9.96 12.31 2.93
N ARG A 11 -8.83 13.04 2.80
CA ARG A 11 -8.19 13.23 1.49
C ARG A 11 -7.60 11.94 0.94
N ILE A 12 -7.01 11.09 1.78
CA ILE A 12 -6.52 9.78 1.34
C ILE A 12 -7.68 8.92 0.84
N ALA A 13 -8.79 8.88 1.59
CA ALA A 13 -9.98 8.13 1.21
C ALA A 13 -10.61 8.64 -0.10
N ALA A 14 -10.64 9.96 -0.31
CA ALA A 14 -11.16 10.58 -1.53
C ALA A 14 -10.30 10.30 -2.79
N VAL A 15 -9.03 9.94 -2.60
CA VAL A 15 -8.11 9.58 -3.70
C VAL A 15 -8.27 8.12 -4.12
N GLU A 16 -8.61 7.21 -3.21
CA GLU A 16 -8.77 5.77 -3.49
C GLU A 16 -9.61 5.48 -4.75
N PRO A 17 -10.85 6.01 -4.90
CA PRO A 17 -11.66 5.70 -6.07
C PRO A 17 -11.07 6.26 -7.37
N ARG A 18 -10.24 7.33 -7.29
CA ARG A 18 -9.60 7.94 -8.47
C ARG A 18 -8.45 7.08 -8.99
N ILE A 19 -7.67 6.51 -8.09
CA ILE A 19 -6.52 5.67 -8.47
C ILE A 19 -6.93 4.23 -8.74
N ARG A 20 -8.10 3.79 -8.24
CA ARG A 20 -8.57 2.40 -8.30
C ARG A 20 -8.42 1.71 -9.67
N PRO A 21 -8.72 2.35 -10.82
CA PRO A 21 -8.56 1.73 -12.14
C PRO A 21 -7.10 1.46 -12.54
N TYR A 22 -6.14 2.12 -11.90
CA TYR A 22 -4.72 2.13 -12.28
C TYR A 22 -3.81 1.36 -11.29
N ILE A 23 -4.40 0.80 -10.23
CA ILE A 23 -3.69 0.07 -9.19
C ILE A 23 -4.27 -1.32 -8.99
N ARG A 24 -3.41 -2.26 -8.57
CA ARG A 24 -3.85 -3.57 -8.09
C ARG A 24 -4.27 -3.50 -6.63
N HIS A 25 -5.33 -4.21 -6.28
CA HIS A 25 -5.56 -4.60 -4.89
C HIS A 25 -4.63 -5.78 -4.55
N THR A 26 -3.42 -5.46 -4.11
CA THR A 26 -2.38 -6.43 -3.77
C THR A 26 -2.83 -7.34 -2.62
N PRO A 27 -2.44 -8.63 -2.62
CA PRO A 27 -2.83 -9.55 -1.55
C PRO A 27 -2.18 -9.19 -0.21
N VAL A 28 -2.79 -9.70 0.86
CA VAL A 28 -2.18 -9.81 2.19
C VAL A 28 -1.90 -11.28 2.44
N MET A 29 -0.66 -11.61 2.79
CA MET A 29 -0.27 -12.96 3.19
C MET A 29 0.00 -12.95 4.69
N ARG A 30 -0.71 -13.80 5.43
CA ARG A 30 -0.43 -14.03 6.84
C ARG A 30 0.62 -15.13 6.96
N VAL A 31 1.69 -14.86 7.68
CA VAL A 31 2.79 -15.81 7.93
C VAL A 31 3.09 -15.86 9.42
N ASP A 32 3.74 -16.93 9.88
CA ASP A 32 4.37 -16.96 11.20
C ASP A 32 5.89 -16.85 11.04
N MET A 33 6.53 -16.05 11.88
CA MET A 33 8.00 -15.94 11.88
C MET A 33 8.69 -17.28 12.25
N ALA A 34 7.97 -18.21 12.88
CA ALA A 34 8.42 -19.59 13.10
C ALA A 34 8.79 -20.32 11.80
N ASP A 35 8.05 -20.07 10.71
CA ASP A 35 8.34 -20.65 9.38
C ASP A 35 9.70 -20.19 8.83
N PHE A 36 10.27 -19.13 9.41
CA PHE A 36 11.55 -18.53 9.08
C PHE A 36 12.62 -18.75 10.16
N GLY A 37 12.41 -19.69 11.09
CA GLY A 37 13.36 -20.02 12.15
C GLY A 37 13.47 -18.97 13.26
N ARG A 38 12.44 -18.16 13.48
CA ARG A 38 12.34 -17.16 14.56
C ARG A 38 11.30 -17.58 15.60
N PRO A 39 11.25 -16.93 16.78
CA PRO A 39 10.14 -17.15 17.72
C PRO A 39 8.79 -16.90 17.05
N ALA A 40 7.77 -17.66 17.47
CA ALA A 40 6.43 -17.57 16.91
C ALA A 40 5.89 -16.14 17.00
N PHE A 41 5.54 -15.56 15.85
CA PHE A 41 5.02 -14.20 15.75
C PHE A 41 4.23 -14.04 14.46
N PRO A 42 2.89 -13.84 14.53
CA PRO A 42 2.07 -13.71 13.33
C PRO A 42 2.30 -12.35 12.67
N VAL A 43 2.58 -12.34 11.36
CA VAL A 43 2.82 -11.14 10.56
C VAL A 43 1.93 -11.13 9.33
N ASP A 44 1.30 -9.98 9.06
CA ASP A 44 0.59 -9.72 7.81
C ASP A 44 1.49 -8.97 6.82
N LEU A 45 1.81 -9.63 5.71
CA LEU A 45 2.60 -9.06 4.62
C LEU A 45 1.67 -8.48 3.56
N LYS A 46 1.61 -7.15 3.45
CA LYS A 46 0.97 -6.46 2.32
C LYS A 46 1.94 -6.45 1.13
N LEU A 47 1.66 -7.27 0.11
CA LEU A 47 2.59 -7.55 -0.97
C LEU A 47 2.60 -6.47 -2.06
N GLU A 48 3.03 -5.24 -1.73
CA GLU A 48 3.15 -4.13 -2.68
C GLU A 48 4.24 -4.34 -3.75
N CYS A 49 5.13 -5.32 -3.59
CA CYS A 49 6.02 -5.77 -4.66
C CYS A 49 5.26 -6.35 -5.87
N LEU A 50 3.99 -6.74 -5.70
CA LEU A 50 3.11 -7.20 -6.78
C LEU A 50 2.29 -6.08 -7.43
N GLN A 51 2.45 -4.84 -6.98
CA GLN A 51 1.87 -3.67 -7.63
C GLN A 51 2.53 -3.42 -9.00
N HIS A 52 1.88 -2.60 -9.84
CA HIS A 52 2.53 -2.08 -11.05
C HIS A 52 3.90 -1.47 -10.73
N SER A 53 4.86 -1.69 -11.63
CA SER A 53 6.28 -1.34 -11.48
C SER A 53 7.00 -1.92 -10.25
N GLY A 54 6.43 -2.93 -9.60
CA GLY A 54 7.10 -3.69 -8.53
C GLY A 54 7.18 -2.99 -7.18
N SER A 55 6.43 -1.91 -6.97
CA SER A 55 6.37 -1.21 -5.69
C SER A 55 5.08 -0.41 -5.50
N PHE A 56 4.85 0.07 -4.28
CA PHE A 56 3.68 0.88 -3.95
C PHE A 56 3.58 2.23 -4.71
N LYS A 57 4.64 2.65 -5.41
CA LYS A 57 4.76 4.01 -5.99
C LYS A 57 3.72 4.31 -7.07
N ALA A 58 3.17 3.31 -7.74
CA ALA A 58 2.07 3.49 -8.68
C ALA A 58 0.89 4.25 -8.04
N ARG A 59 0.60 4.01 -6.75
CA ARG A 59 -0.48 4.69 -6.02
C ARG A 59 -0.32 6.21 -6.02
N GLY A 60 0.90 6.69 -5.72
CA GLY A 60 1.23 8.11 -5.71
C GLY A 60 1.28 8.71 -7.12
N ALA A 61 1.80 7.96 -8.10
CA ALA A 61 1.91 8.42 -9.49
C ALA A 61 0.55 8.78 -10.12
N PHE A 62 -0.52 8.09 -9.73
CA PHE A 62 -1.88 8.34 -10.24
C PHE A 62 -2.70 9.33 -9.39
N THR A 63 -2.10 10.02 -8.41
CA THR A 63 -2.83 10.94 -7.50
C THR A 63 -2.99 12.38 -8.03
N ASN A 64 -2.52 12.67 -9.25
CA ASN A 64 -2.55 14.01 -9.85
C ASN A 64 -3.97 14.52 -10.16
#